data_AF-A0A7S2MWR4-F1
#
_entry.id   AF-A0A7S2MWR4-F1
#
_cell.length_a   1.000
_cell.length_b   1.000
_cell.length_c   1.000
_cell.angle_alpha   90.00
_cell.angle_beta   90.00
_cell.angle_gamma   90.00
#
_symmetry.space_group_name_H-M   'P 1'
#
loop_
_entity.id
_entity.type
_entity.pdbx_description
1 polymer ?
#
loop_
_entity_poly.entity_id
_entity_poly.type
_entity_poly.pdbx_seq_one_letter_code
_entity_poly.pdbx_strand_id
1 'polypeptide(L)'
;KLTHLGPVLSASLPAIINNAAAPIAAALQLGLLGHSTNAANRVAAWSAVGAVTTFVTNVANFVIVVTMARVGHALGSKQWSLLGSTVRAVLTVAVLVGGVCALALWLGRAPLFSLLSLTSAPLDSIASGYLPLALARLPPLLVLKAASSVLVGYQRVRAASMLNLALAVADTIAFYVVLHALSGGLVALGATLAS
;
A
#
# COMPACT_ATOMS: atom_id res chain seq x y z
N LYS A 1 32.68 26.54 3.23
CA LYS A 1 32.14 25.37 2.52
C LYS A 1 30.85 24.80 3.17
N LEU A 2 29.96 25.63 3.72
CA LEU A 2 28.69 25.21 4.36
C LEU A 2 27.43 25.64 3.58
N THR A 3 27.61 26.38 2.48
CA THR A 3 26.54 26.96 1.66
C THR A 3 25.77 25.96 0.79
N HIS A 4 26.24 24.70 0.69
CA HIS A 4 25.56 23.64 -0.07
C HIS A 4 24.72 22.68 0.79
N LEU A 5 24.78 22.77 2.13
CA LEU A 5 24.03 21.86 3.01
C LEU A 5 22.56 22.25 3.18
N GLY A 6 22.23 23.55 3.19
CA GLY A 6 20.83 24.01 3.34
C GLY A 6 19.88 23.49 2.24
N PRO A 7 20.25 23.56 0.95
CA PRO A 7 19.46 22.97 -0.13
C PRO A 7 19.35 21.45 -0.04
N VAL A 8 20.44 20.77 0.35
CA VAL A 8 20.46 19.32 0.51
C VAL A 8 19.57 18.89 1.68
N LEU A 9 19.65 19.55 2.84
CA LEU A 9 18.78 19.27 3.99
C LEU A 9 17.30 19.53 3.68
N SER A 10 16.98 20.67 3.06
CA SER A 10 15.58 21.01 2.73
C SER A 10 14.95 20.07 1.69
N ALA A 11 15.76 19.44 0.84
CA ALA A 11 15.32 18.38 -0.07
C ALA A 11 15.30 16.99 0.60
N SER A 12 16.22 16.73 1.54
CA SER A 12 16.38 15.42 2.20
C SER A 12 15.37 15.19 3.32
N LEU A 13 15.00 16.23 4.08
CA LEU A 13 14.00 16.14 5.17
C LEU A 13 12.65 15.59 4.69
N PRO A 14 12.03 16.12 3.62
CA PRO A 14 10.78 15.57 3.08
C PRO A 14 10.94 14.12 2.58
N ALA A 15 12.12 13.76 2.06
CA ALA A 15 12.40 12.40 1.63
C ALA A 15 12.56 11.44 2.80
N ILE A 16 13.21 11.88 3.89
CA ILE A 16 13.35 11.11 5.14
C ILE A 16 11.98 10.91 5.77
N ILE A 17 11.18 11.96 5.92
CA ILE A 17 9.82 11.88 6.48
C ILE A 17 8.96 10.94 5.64
N ASN A 18 9.01 11.06 4.31
CA ASN A 18 8.24 10.21 3.40
C ASN A 18 8.64 8.73 3.51
N ASN A 19 9.93 8.43 3.62
CA ASN A 19 10.40 7.05 3.78
C ASN A 19 10.17 6.51 5.20
N ALA A 20 10.14 7.37 6.22
CA ALA A 20 9.86 6.99 7.60
C ALA A 20 8.36 6.80 7.88
N ALA A 21 7.48 7.45 7.12
CA ALA A 21 6.03 7.40 7.35
C ALA A 21 5.45 5.97 7.30
N ALA A 22 5.87 5.16 6.32
CA ALA A 22 5.41 3.78 6.17
C ALA A 22 5.84 2.87 7.34
N PRO A 23 7.12 2.80 7.75
CA PRO A 23 7.52 1.99 8.90
C PRO A 23 6.97 2.51 10.23
N ILE A 24 6.80 3.82 10.41
CA ILE A 24 6.15 4.38 11.61
C ILE A 24 4.68 3.96 11.67
N ALA A 25 3.94 4.04 10.55
CA ALA A 25 2.56 3.57 10.47
C ALA A 25 2.46 2.07 10.78
N ALA A 26 3.36 1.25 10.23
CA ALA A 26 3.41 -0.17 10.53
C ALA A 26 3.69 -0.45 12.03
N ALA A 27 4.63 0.28 12.64
CA ALA A 27 4.94 0.15 14.06
C ALA A 27 3.74 0.53 14.95
N LEU A 28 3.01 1.59 14.59
CA LEU A 28 1.78 1.99 15.29
C LEU A 28 0.68 0.92 15.16
N GLN A 29 0.48 0.37 13.96
CA GLN A 29 -0.51 -0.70 13.72
C GLN A 29 -0.16 -1.98 14.52
N LEU A 30 1.12 -2.36 14.57
CA LEU A 30 1.64 -3.45 15.40
C LEU A 30 1.42 -3.20 16.90
N GLY A 31 1.71 -1.98 17.37
CA GLY A 31 1.49 -1.59 18.76
C GLY A 31 0.03 -1.65 19.18
N LEU A 32 -0.89 -1.23 18.30
CA LEU A 32 -2.34 -1.32 18.52
C LEU A 32 -2.83 -2.78 18.57
N LEU A 33 -2.30 -3.66 17.73
CA LEU A 33 -2.63 -5.10 17.74
C LEU A 33 -2.10 -5.82 18.99
N GLY A 34 -0.95 -5.37 19.50
CA GLY A 34 -0.28 -5.88 20.70
C GLY A 34 -1.09 -5.75 21.99
N HIS A 35 -2.05 -4.81 22.05
CA HIS A 35 -2.87 -4.54 23.23
C HIS A 35 -4.12 -5.44 23.35
N SER A 36 -4.34 -6.38 22.42
CA SER A 36 -5.54 -7.23 22.40
C SER A 36 -5.34 -8.59 23.09
N THR A 37 -6.41 -9.17 23.65
CA THR A 37 -6.41 -10.48 24.33
C THR A 37 -6.01 -11.68 23.45
N ASN A 38 -5.82 -11.48 22.13
CA ASN A 38 -5.29 -12.43 21.16
C ASN A 38 -4.20 -11.80 20.27
N ALA A 39 -3.33 -10.97 20.87
CA ALA A 39 -2.32 -10.19 20.18
C ALA A 39 -1.41 -11.03 19.26
N ALA A 40 -0.86 -12.14 19.74
CA ALA A 40 0.06 -12.97 18.97
C ALA A 40 -0.57 -13.51 17.67
N ASN A 41 -1.81 -14.03 17.75
CA ASN A 41 -2.51 -14.59 16.59
C ASN A 41 -2.96 -13.50 15.60
N ARG A 42 -3.39 -12.33 16.11
CA ARG A 42 -3.78 -11.19 15.26
C ARG A 42 -2.58 -10.56 14.55
N VAL A 43 -1.45 -10.42 15.24
CA VAL A 43 -0.20 -9.94 14.64
C VAL A 43 0.33 -10.92 13.60
N ALA A 44 0.25 -12.23 13.86
CA ALA A 44 0.66 -13.27 12.90
C ALA A 44 -0.18 -13.24 11.62
N ALA A 45 -1.52 -13.20 11.74
CA ALA A 45 -2.42 -13.10 10.59
C ALA A 45 -2.23 -11.79 9.81
N TRP A 46 -2.12 -10.66 10.51
CA TRP A 46 -1.87 -9.35 9.89
C TRP A 46 -0.53 -9.32 9.15
N SER A 47 0.53 -9.86 9.75
CA SER A 47 1.87 -9.91 9.14
C SER A 47 1.90 -10.84 7.93
N ALA A 48 1.21 -11.99 7.99
CA ALA A 48 1.13 -12.93 6.88
C ALA A 48 0.40 -12.33 5.66
N VAL A 49 -0.77 -11.72 5.87
CA VAL A 49 -1.51 -11.02 4.81
C VAL A 49 -0.75 -9.77 4.33
N GLY A 50 -0.08 -9.07 5.24
CA GLY A 50 0.80 -7.95 4.93
C GLY A 50 1.98 -8.35 4.04
N ALA A 51 2.59 -9.51 4.29
CA ALA A 51 3.69 -10.03 3.49
C ALA A 51 3.23 -10.39 2.07
N VAL A 52 2.06 -11.04 1.94
CA VAL A 52 1.47 -11.39 0.63
C VAL A 52 1.14 -10.14 -0.18
N THR A 53 0.48 -9.16 0.44
CA THR A 53 0.13 -7.90 -0.23
C THR A 53 1.37 -7.08 -0.60
N THR A 54 2.40 -7.08 0.26
CA THR A 54 3.70 -6.45 -0.03
C THR A 54 4.41 -7.14 -1.18
N PHE A 55 4.41 -8.48 -1.22
CA PHE A 55 4.99 -9.24 -2.33
C PHE A 55 4.34 -8.87 -3.67
N VAL A 56 3.01 -8.86 -3.73
CA VAL A 56 2.26 -8.45 -4.92
C VAL A 56 2.59 -7.02 -5.31
N THR A 57 2.64 -6.11 -4.34
CA THR A 57 2.99 -4.72 -4.58
C THR A 57 4.43 -4.59 -5.11
N ASN A 58 5.36 -5.42 -4.65
CA ASN A 58 6.73 -5.45 -5.12
C ASN A 58 6.84 -5.97 -6.55
N VAL A 59 6.08 -7.00 -6.91
CA VAL A 59 5.97 -7.45 -8.29
C VAL A 59 5.44 -6.31 -9.15
N ALA A 60 4.38 -5.62 -8.71
CA ALA A 60 3.81 -4.48 -9.44
C ALA A 60 4.70 -3.21 -9.47
N ASN A 61 5.83 -3.16 -8.75
CA ASN A 61 6.72 -2.00 -8.78
C ASN A 61 7.31 -1.73 -10.17
N PHE A 62 7.36 -2.72 -11.08
CA PHE A 62 7.79 -2.45 -12.46
C PHE A 62 6.90 -1.39 -13.13
N VAL A 63 5.60 -1.35 -12.81
CA VAL A 63 4.65 -0.36 -13.34
C VAL A 63 5.09 1.05 -12.95
N ILE A 64 5.55 1.22 -11.71
CA ILE A 64 6.04 2.49 -11.15
C ILE A 64 7.31 2.94 -11.87
N VAL A 65 8.27 2.04 -12.04
CA VAL A 65 9.56 2.35 -12.70
C VAL A 65 9.36 2.71 -14.17
N VAL A 66 8.57 1.92 -14.90
CA VAL A 66 8.26 2.16 -16.31
C VAL A 66 7.49 3.47 -16.49
N THR A 67 6.54 3.75 -15.59
CA THR A 67 5.79 5.02 -15.58
C THR A 67 6.72 6.20 -15.42
N MET A 68 7.58 6.17 -14.40
CA MET A 68 8.51 7.26 -14.10
C MET A 68 9.43 7.53 -15.30
N ALA A 69 9.95 6.48 -15.94
CA ALA A 69 10.80 6.60 -17.13
C ALA A 69 10.04 7.22 -18.32
N ARG A 70 8.82 6.75 -18.62
CA ARG A 70 8.01 7.26 -19.74
C ARG A 70 7.54 8.69 -19.54
N VAL A 71 7.07 9.03 -18.34
CA VAL A 71 6.65 10.39 -17.99
C VAL A 71 7.85 11.33 -18.03
N GLY A 72 9.00 10.94 -17.47
CA GLY A 72 10.23 11.72 -17.51
C GLY A 72 10.73 11.97 -18.94
N HIS A 73 10.66 10.95 -19.81
CA HIS A 73 11.07 11.08 -21.22
C HIS A 73 10.12 12.00 -22.01
N ALA A 74 8.81 11.83 -21.87
CA ALA A 74 7.81 12.67 -22.54
C ALA A 74 7.85 14.13 -22.08
N LEU A 75 8.18 14.36 -20.80
CA LEU A 75 8.40 15.70 -20.26
C LEU A 75 9.66 16.33 -20.86
N GLY A 76 10.77 15.58 -20.95
CA GLY A 76 12.02 16.04 -21.55
C GLY A 76 11.90 16.39 -23.04
N SER A 77 11.08 15.64 -23.79
CA SER A 77 10.81 15.91 -25.21
C SER A 77 9.74 16.97 -25.47
N LYS A 78 9.16 17.58 -24.43
CA LYS A 78 8.10 18.61 -24.49
C LYS A 78 6.84 18.15 -25.24
N GLN A 79 6.57 16.83 -25.27
CA GLN A 79 5.40 16.26 -25.95
C GLN A 79 4.19 16.20 -25.00
N TRP A 80 3.60 17.36 -24.72
CA TRP A 80 2.53 17.52 -23.73
C TRP A 80 1.25 16.72 -24.02
N SER A 81 0.91 16.53 -25.31
CA SER A 81 -0.25 15.72 -25.73
C SER A 81 -0.04 14.24 -25.39
N LEU A 82 1.17 13.73 -25.63
CA LEU A 82 1.56 12.35 -25.39
C LEU A 82 1.68 12.06 -23.88
N LEU A 83 2.11 13.05 -23.11
CA LEU A 83 2.20 13.00 -21.66
C LEU A 83 0.84 12.73 -20.99
N GLY A 84 -0.22 13.47 -21.37
CA GLY A 84 -1.56 13.26 -20.81
C GLY A 84 -2.16 11.88 -21.17
N SER A 85 -1.87 11.37 -22.37
CA SER A 85 -2.26 10.01 -22.76
C SER A 85 -1.50 8.94 -21.95
N THR A 86 -0.22 9.17 -21.69
CA THR A 86 0.65 8.25 -20.93
C THR A 86 0.20 8.15 -19.48
N VAL A 87 -0.12 9.28 -18.83
CA VAL A 87 -0.62 9.30 -17.46
C VAL A 87 -1.93 8.52 -17.34
N ARG A 88 -2.88 8.72 -18.27
CA ARG A 88 -4.14 7.97 -18.28
C ARG A 88 -3.89 6.47 -18.48
N ALA A 89 -3.08 6.10 -19.47
CA ALA A 89 -2.75 4.70 -19.73
C ALA A 89 -2.12 4.02 -18.52
N VAL A 90 -1.21 4.70 -17.83
CA VAL A 90 -0.57 4.20 -16.61
C VAL A 90 -1.59 3.98 -15.49
N LEU A 91 -2.50 4.94 -15.26
CA LEU A 91 -3.51 4.80 -14.22
C LEU A 91 -4.47 3.65 -14.55
N THR A 92 -4.87 3.49 -15.82
CA THR A 92 -5.67 2.35 -16.27
C THR A 92 -4.94 1.03 -16.05
N VAL A 93 -3.66 0.94 -16.43
CA VAL A 93 -2.84 -0.26 -16.20
C VAL A 93 -2.71 -0.55 -14.71
N ALA A 94 -2.53 0.47 -13.86
CA ALA A 94 -2.46 0.29 -12.40
C ALA A 94 -3.76 -0.29 -11.83
N VAL A 95 -4.92 0.17 -12.30
CA VAL A 95 -6.24 -0.40 -11.92
C VAL A 95 -6.34 -1.86 -12.39
N LEU A 96 -6.00 -2.14 -13.64
CA LEU A 96 -6.10 -3.49 -14.21
C LEU A 96 -5.16 -4.48 -13.51
N VAL A 97 -3.89 -4.11 -13.33
CA VAL A 97 -2.91 -4.92 -12.60
C VAL A 97 -3.37 -5.14 -11.17
N GLY A 98 -3.84 -4.08 -10.49
CA GLY A 98 -4.36 -4.22 -9.12
C GLY A 98 -5.59 -5.12 -9.02
N GLY A 99 -6.51 -5.04 -9.97
CA GLY A 99 -7.67 -5.92 -10.05
C GLY A 99 -7.28 -7.37 -10.33
N VAL A 100 -6.39 -7.60 -11.30
CA VAL A 100 -5.89 -8.95 -11.62
C VAL A 100 -5.15 -9.56 -10.44
N CYS A 101 -4.31 -8.78 -9.76
CA CYS A 101 -3.62 -9.24 -8.56
C CYS A 101 -4.58 -9.55 -7.40
N ALA A 102 -5.59 -8.70 -7.17
CA ALA A 102 -6.60 -8.95 -6.15
C ALA A 102 -7.40 -10.23 -6.46
N LEU A 103 -7.78 -10.43 -7.72
CA LEU A 103 -8.49 -11.63 -8.17
C LEU A 103 -7.62 -12.89 -8.05
N ALA A 104 -6.34 -12.80 -8.45
CA ALA A 104 -5.40 -13.92 -8.35
C ALA A 104 -5.19 -14.36 -6.89
N LEU A 105 -5.07 -13.39 -5.97
CA LEU A 105 -4.98 -13.68 -4.54
C LEU A 105 -6.29 -14.21 -3.94
N TRP A 106 -7.44 -13.75 -4.42
CA TRP A 106 -8.74 -14.28 -4.02
C TRP A 106 -8.89 -15.76 -4.42
N LEU A 107 -8.58 -16.08 -5.68
CA LEU A 107 -8.63 -17.45 -6.20
C LEU A 107 -7.56 -18.35 -5.55
N GLY A 108 -6.39 -17.77 -5.24
CA GLY A 108 -5.26 -18.44 -4.58
C GLY A 108 -5.34 -18.50 -3.04
N ARG A 109 -6.47 -18.11 -2.42
CA ARG A 109 -6.58 -18.03 -0.95
C ARG A 109 -6.26 -19.36 -0.24
N ALA A 110 -6.71 -20.47 -0.80
CA ALA A 110 -6.55 -21.81 -0.21
C ALA A 110 -5.07 -22.26 -0.18
N PRO A 111 -4.32 -22.22 -1.29
CA PRO A 111 -2.89 -22.53 -1.25
C PRO A 111 -2.11 -21.51 -0.41
N LEU A 112 -2.49 -20.22 -0.41
CA LEU A 112 -1.84 -19.20 0.42
C LEU A 112 -1.96 -19.49 1.92
N PHE A 113 -3.15 -19.87 2.39
CA PHE A 113 -3.36 -20.20 3.81
C PHE A 113 -2.61 -21.47 4.23
N SER A 114 -2.48 -22.44 3.32
CA SER A 114 -1.66 -23.63 3.57
C SER A 114 -0.15 -23.33 3.62
N LEU A 115 0.36 -22.47 2.73
CA LEU A 115 1.77 -22.07 2.66
C LEU A 115 2.20 -21.21 3.85
N LEU A 116 1.28 -20.41 4.40
CA LEU A 116 1.51 -19.53 5.54
C LEU A 116 1.24 -20.21 6.89
N SER A 117 0.95 -21.51 6.90
CA SER A 117 0.59 -22.29 8.09
C SER A 117 -0.55 -21.65 8.91
N LEU A 118 -1.48 -20.98 8.23
CA LEU A 118 -2.64 -20.32 8.85
C LEU A 118 -3.80 -21.29 9.11
N THR A 119 -3.63 -22.58 8.80
CA THR A 119 -4.63 -23.64 8.91
C THR A 119 -5.02 -23.99 10.36
N SER A 120 -4.28 -23.49 11.35
CA SER A 120 -4.57 -23.70 12.76
C SER A 120 -5.71 -22.78 13.22
N ALA A 121 -6.83 -23.33 13.71
CA ALA A 121 -7.82 -22.53 14.44
C ALA A 121 -7.13 -21.90 15.67
N PRO A 122 -7.15 -20.56 15.87
CA PRO A 122 -8.09 -19.55 15.37
C PRO A 122 -7.55 -18.58 14.28
N LEU A 123 -6.42 -18.89 13.63
CA LEU A 123 -5.79 -18.00 12.64
C LEU A 123 -6.58 -17.92 11.32
N ASP A 124 -7.22 -19.02 10.91
CA ASP A 124 -8.00 -19.09 9.67
C ASP A 124 -9.24 -18.16 9.68
N SER A 125 -9.95 -18.07 10.82
CA SER A 125 -11.11 -17.18 10.97
C SER A 125 -10.73 -15.69 11.01
N ILE A 126 -9.53 -15.37 11.49
CA ILE A 126 -9.00 -14.00 11.51
C ILE A 126 -8.46 -13.62 10.11
N ALA A 127 -7.76 -14.55 9.44
CA ALA A 127 -7.17 -14.31 8.13
C ALA A 127 -8.22 -14.22 7.02
N SER A 128 -9.23 -15.10 7.03
CA SER A 128 -10.40 -14.99 6.14
C SER A 128 -11.19 -13.70 6.38
N GLY A 129 -11.19 -13.23 7.64
CA GLY A 129 -11.71 -11.93 8.07
C GLY A 129 -11.06 -10.74 7.35
N TYR A 130 -9.73 -10.76 7.28
CA TYR A 130 -8.91 -9.64 6.84
C TYR A 130 -8.59 -9.64 5.35
N LEU A 131 -8.53 -10.82 4.72
CA LEU A 131 -8.18 -11.00 3.31
C LEU A 131 -9.03 -10.14 2.35
N PRO A 132 -10.38 -10.12 2.40
CA PRO A 132 -11.17 -9.30 1.46
C PRO A 132 -10.89 -7.80 1.61
N LEU A 133 -10.65 -7.32 2.84
CA LEU A 133 -10.30 -5.92 3.09
C LEU A 133 -8.94 -5.56 2.48
N ALA A 134 -7.96 -6.45 2.66
CA ALA A 134 -6.62 -6.29 2.10
C ALA A 134 -6.64 -6.33 0.56
N LEU A 135 -7.49 -7.18 -0.03
CA LEU A 135 -7.65 -7.28 -1.48
C LEU A 135 -8.37 -6.07 -2.07
N ALA A 136 -9.42 -5.56 -1.43
CA ALA A 136 -10.11 -4.35 -1.84
C ALA A 136 -9.18 -3.12 -1.82
N ARG A 137 -8.17 -3.12 -0.94
CA ARG A 137 -7.16 -2.05 -0.83
C ARG A 137 -6.08 -2.10 -1.92
N LEU A 138 -5.83 -3.24 -2.56
CA LEU A 138 -4.74 -3.38 -3.55
C LEU A 138 -4.90 -2.46 -4.78
N PRO A 139 -6.05 -2.40 -5.47
CA PRO A 139 -6.24 -1.51 -6.61
C PRO A 139 -6.01 -0.03 -6.29
N PRO A 140 -6.64 0.58 -5.27
CA PRO A 140 -6.41 1.99 -4.96
C PRO A 140 -4.97 2.26 -4.50
N LEU A 141 -4.32 1.31 -3.82
CA LEU A 141 -2.91 1.44 -3.42
C LEU A 141 -1.98 1.52 -4.64
N LEU A 142 -2.20 0.67 -5.66
CA LEU A 142 -1.41 0.68 -6.89
C LEU A 142 -1.67 1.92 -7.74
N VAL A 143 -2.91 2.39 -7.82
CA VAL A 143 -3.24 3.67 -8.46
C VAL A 143 -2.52 4.83 -7.77
N LEU A 144 -2.51 4.85 -6.44
CA LEU A 144 -1.86 5.92 -5.69
C LEU A 144 -0.34 5.88 -5.84
N LYS A 145 0.26 4.69 -5.85
CA LYS A 145 1.69 4.51 -6.16
C LYS A 145 2.01 4.96 -7.59
N ALA A 146 1.16 4.63 -8.56
CA ALA A 146 1.31 5.10 -9.93
C ALA A 146 1.19 6.63 -10.02
N ALA A 147 0.21 7.25 -9.37
CA ALA A 147 0.06 8.71 -9.30
C ALA A 147 1.27 9.38 -8.64
N SER A 148 1.77 8.81 -7.54
CA SER A 148 3.00 9.25 -6.88
C SER A 148 4.21 9.19 -7.83
N SER A 149 4.35 8.11 -8.60
CA SER A 149 5.41 7.96 -9.61
C SER A 149 5.30 8.95 -10.78
N VAL A 150 4.08 9.28 -11.19
CA VAL A 150 3.82 10.33 -12.20
C VAL A 150 4.30 11.67 -11.67
N LEU A 151 3.93 12.04 -10.43
CA LEU A 151 4.38 13.27 -9.77
C LEU A 151 5.90 13.36 -9.65
N VAL A 152 6.55 12.25 -9.32
CA VAL A 152 8.02 12.15 -9.30
C VAL A 152 8.60 12.33 -10.71
N GLY A 153 7.98 11.74 -11.74
CA GLY A 153 8.36 11.96 -13.15
C GLY A 153 8.23 13.41 -13.60
N TYR A 154 7.26 14.15 -13.06
CA TYR A 154 7.13 15.62 -13.21
C TYR A 154 8.14 16.45 -12.41
N GLN A 155 9.10 15.81 -11.74
CA GLN A 155 10.02 16.43 -10.77
C GLN A 155 9.33 17.13 -9.60
N ARG A 156 8.04 16.85 -9.34
CA ARG A 156 7.27 17.39 -8.21
C ARG A 156 7.39 16.48 -6.98
N VAL A 157 8.62 16.22 -6.56
CA VAL A 157 8.95 15.29 -5.46
C VAL A 157 8.24 15.68 -4.15
N ARG A 158 8.11 16.98 -3.86
CA ARG A 158 7.38 17.47 -2.67
C ARG A 158 5.92 17.03 -2.66
N ALA A 159 5.24 17.13 -3.80
CA ALA A 159 3.84 16.73 -3.92
C ALA A 159 3.67 15.20 -3.81
N ALA A 160 4.59 14.42 -4.39
CA ALA A 160 4.63 12.97 -4.21
C ALA A 160 4.83 12.58 -2.74
N SER A 161 5.75 13.25 -2.03
CA SER A 161 5.96 13.03 -0.59
C SER A 161 4.72 13.38 0.24
N MET A 162 4.03 14.48 -0.04
CA MET A 162 2.79 14.83 0.66
C MET A 162 1.67 13.82 0.40
N LEU A 163 1.55 13.32 -0.83
CA LEU A 163 0.56 12.29 -1.18
C LEU A 163 0.80 10.98 -0.42
N ASN A 164 2.04 10.53 -0.37
CA ASN A 164 2.43 9.32 0.35
C ASN A 164 2.29 9.49 1.89
N LEU A 165 2.60 10.66 2.43
CA LEU A 165 2.38 10.97 3.84
C LEU A 165 0.89 10.97 4.18
N ALA A 166 0.07 11.62 3.37
CA ALA A 166 -1.38 11.62 3.52
C ALA A 166 -1.95 10.19 3.48
N LEU A 167 -1.42 9.34 2.58
CA LEU A 167 -1.78 7.92 2.54
C LEU A 167 -1.42 7.19 3.83
N ALA A 168 -0.20 7.37 4.36
CA ALA A 168 0.23 6.71 5.59
C ALA A 168 -0.64 7.11 6.80
N VAL A 169 -1.00 8.39 6.88
CA VAL A 169 -1.90 8.91 7.91
C VAL A 169 -3.31 8.33 7.73
N ALA A 170 -3.86 8.39 6.51
CA ALA A 170 -5.18 7.85 6.20
C ALA A 170 -5.26 6.34 6.48
N ASP A 171 -4.20 5.59 6.18
CA ASP A 171 -4.13 4.16 6.44
C ASP A 171 -4.10 3.85 7.94
N THR A 172 -3.36 4.64 8.72
CA THR A 172 -3.33 4.51 10.19
C THR A 172 -4.69 4.82 10.80
N ILE A 173 -5.37 5.87 10.33
CA ILE A 173 -6.73 6.22 10.77
C ILE A 173 -7.73 5.13 10.37
N ALA A 174 -7.71 4.67 9.12
CA ALA A 174 -8.58 3.61 8.65
C ALA A 174 -8.39 2.32 9.46
N PHE A 175 -7.13 1.96 9.75
CA PHE A 175 -6.82 0.83 10.62
C PHE A 175 -7.37 1.01 12.03
N TYR A 176 -7.20 2.19 12.64
CA TYR A 176 -7.74 2.50 13.96
C TYR A 176 -9.27 2.43 14.00
N VAL A 177 -9.95 3.02 13.02
CA VAL A 177 -11.42 2.99 12.87
C VAL A 177 -11.91 1.56 12.69
N VAL A 178 -11.28 0.76 11.83
CA VAL A 178 -11.61 -0.66 11.65
C VAL A 178 -11.47 -1.45 12.95
N LEU A 179 -10.50 -1.10 13.79
CA LEU A 179 -10.22 -1.78 15.05
C LEU A 179 -11.20 -1.39 16.16
N HIS A 180 -11.71 -0.15 16.17
CA HIS A 180 -12.60 0.39 17.23
C HIS A 180 -14.09 0.43 16.87
N ALA A 181 -14.45 0.73 15.62
CA ALA A 181 -15.85 0.84 15.19
C ALA A 181 -16.56 -0.51 15.05
N LEU A 182 -15.81 -1.60 14.95
CA LEU A 182 -16.35 -2.96 14.93
C LEU A 182 -15.95 -3.68 16.21
N SER A 183 -16.88 -3.69 17.15
CA SER A 183 -16.82 -4.30 18.48
C SER A 183 -16.46 -5.80 18.50
N GLY A 184 -16.32 -6.45 17.33
CA GLY A 184 -15.86 -7.85 17.16
C GLY A 184 -14.45 -8.00 16.56
N GLY A 185 -13.71 -6.92 16.32
CA GLY A 185 -12.38 -6.93 15.72
C GLY A 185 -12.36 -7.39 14.26
N LEU A 186 -11.15 -7.58 13.71
CA LEU A 186 -10.84 -8.04 12.33
C LEU A 186 -11.71 -9.20 11.79
N VAL A 187 -12.31 -9.99 12.68
CA VAL A 187 -13.21 -11.12 12.39
C VAL A 187 -14.63 -10.67 12.01
N ALA A 188 -15.17 -9.62 12.64
CA ALA A 188 -16.53 -9.14 12.37
C ALA A 188 -16.69 -8.54 10.98
N LEU A 189 -15.64 -7.89 10.46
CA LEU A 189 -15.66 -7.26 9.13
C LEU A 189 -15.63 -8.26 7.98
N GLY A 190 -14.80 -9.30 8.08
CA GLY A 190 -14.84 -10.34 7.06
C GLY A 190 -16.02 -11.31 7.24
N ALA A 191 -16.62 -11.41 8.43
CA ALA A 191 -17.93 -12.05 8.57
C ALA A 191 -19.04 -11.26 7.84
N THR A 192 -19.03 -9.92 7.90
CA THR A 192 -20.00 -9.08 7.18
C THR A 192 -19.73 -8.94 5.68
N LEU A 193 -18.51 -9.23 5.21
CA LEU A 193 -18.14 -9.20 3.78
C LEU A 193 -18.15 -10.59 3.13
N ALA A 194 -18.15 -11.67 3.93
CA ALA A 194 -18.27 -13.05 3.45
C ALA A 194 -19.69 -13.62 3.56
N SER A 195 -20.61 -12.90 4.20
CA SER A 195 -22.07 -13.12 4.14
C SER A 195 -22.68 -12.42 2.94
#